data_AF-X1J9W1-F1
#
_entry.id   AF-X1J9W1-F1
#
_cell.length_a   1.000
_cell.length_b   1.000
_cell.length_c   1.000
_cell.angle_alpha   90.00
_cell.angle_beta   90.00
_cell.angle_gamma   90.00
#
_symmetry.space_group_name_H-M   'P 1'
#
loop_
_entity.id
_entity.type
_entity.pdbx_description
1 polymer ?
#
loop_
_entity_poly.entity_id
_entity_poly.type
_entity_poly.pdbx_seq_one_letter_code
_entity_poly.pdbx_strand_id
1 'polypeptide(L)'
;MKIGDPLSLGTIQIRQAMGRARGFKTISEEPAINLISDPTVLQILNALVDMSGGILWGCWEQKLFTKLHPPVLIHKYSSALDQIKADRMQEDGMLVRISHLEMENERLIKELHTEREEREAASCDSDDAQEKIRKMQDVIDKYEGLAMDI
;
A
#
# COMPACT_ATOMS: atom_id res chain seq x y z
N MET A 1 8.29 -9.05 -13.89
CA MET A 1 8.17 -8.11 -12.75
C MET A 1 6.76 -7.55 -12.76
N LYS A 2 5.98 -7.77 -11.69
CA LYS A 2 4.64 -7.18 -11.56
C LYS A 2 4.77 -5.83 -10.86
N ILE A 3 4.03 -4.84 -11.35
CA ILE A 3 3.89 -3.51 -10.78
C ILE A 3 3.19 -3.67 -9.43
N GLY A 4 3.83 -3.29 -8.32
CA GLY A 4 3.20 -3.28 -6.99
C GLY A 4 4.05 -3.72 -5.80
N ASP A 5 5.23 -4.30 -5.99
CA ASP A 5 6.09 -4.63 -4.84
C ASP A 5 6.71 -3.35 -4.26
N PRO A 6 6.42 -2.98 -3.00
CA PRO A 6 7.06 -1.84 -2.36
C PRO A 6 8.57 -2.09 -2.35
N LEU A 7 9.31 -1.05 -2.76
CA LEU A 7 10.78 -1.00 -2.74
C LEU A 7 11.30 -1.78 -1.54
N SER A 8 12.16 -2.78 -1.77
CA SER A 8 12.71 -3.65 -0.74
C SER A 8 13.44 -2.81 0.31
N LEU A 9 12.71 -2.33 1.32
CA LEU A 9 13.26 -1.87 2.57
C LEU A 9 14.05 -3.06 3.09
N GLY A 10 15.38 -2.93 3.14
CA GLY A 10 16.33 -4.03 3.26
C GLY A 10 16.08 -4.99 4.44
N THR A 11 16.93 -5.99 4.61
CA THR A 11 16.75 -6.96 5.70
C THR A 11 17.21 -6.38 7.05
N ILE A 12 16.40 -6.56 8.09
CA ILE A 12 16.78 -6.26 9.47
C ILE A 12 17.28 -7.55 10.10
N GLN A 13 18.50 -7.50 10.65
CA GLN A 13 19.11 -8.61 11.36
C GLN A 13 19.05 -8.36 12.86
N ILE A 14 18.26 -9.16 13.57
CA ILE A 14 18.22 -9.16 15.04
C ILE A 14 19.39 -10.01 15.54
N ARG A 15 20.31 -9.40 16.30
CA ARG A 15 21.51 -10.07 16.81
C ARG A 15 21.52 -10.08 18.34
N GLN A 16 21.85 -11.22 18.94
CA GLN A 16 22.04 -11.34 20.39
C GLN A 16 23.46 -10.89 20.77
N ALA A 17 23.57 -10.04 21.79
CA ALA A 17 24.83 -9.75 22.43
C ALA A 17 25.27 -10.94 23.29
N MET A 18 26.39 -11.59 22.94
CA MET A 18 26.91 -12.77 23.65
C MET A 18 28.10 -12.44 24.59
N GLY A 19 28.28 -11.17 24.93
CA GLY A 19 29.38 -10.67 25.78
C GLY A 19 30.65 -10.26 25.03
N ARG A 20 31.60 -9.63 25.74
CA ARG A 20 32.77 -8.92 25.18
C ARG A 20 33.68 -9.75 24.26
N ALA A 21 33.74 -11.07 24.44
CA ALA A 21 34.65 -11.94 23.69
C ALA A 21 34.01 -12.68 22.51
N ARG A 22 32.68 -12.72 22.42
CA ARG A 22 31.95 -13.60 21.47
C ARG A 22 31.15 -12.83 20.41
N GLY A 23 31.13 -11.50 20.46
CA GLY A 23 30.49 -10.65 19.46
C GLY A 23 28.97 -10.75 19.45
N PHE A 24 28.37 -10.48 18.29
CA PHE A 24 26.91 -10.49 18.08
C PHE A 24 26.54 -11.65 17.15
N LYS A 25 25.71 -12.58 17.62
CA LYS A 25 25.21 -13.69 16.81
C LYS A 25 23.84 -13.33 16.23
N THR A 26 23.66 -13.43 14.92
CA THR A 26 22.35 -13.21 14.28
C THR A 26 21.38 -14.32 14.70
N ILE A 27 20.23 -13.92 15.24
CA ILE A 27 19.17 -14.81 15.71
C ILE A 27 18.05 -14.90 14.67
N SER A 28 17.72 -13.78 14.03
CA SER A 28 16.68 -13.69 13.02
C SER A 28 17.06 -12.66 11.95
N GLU A 29 16.65 -12.93 10.72
CA GLU A 29 16.75 -12.02 9.59
C GLU A 29 15.40 -11.98 8.89
N GLU A 30 14.76 -10.81 8.92
CA GLU A 30 13.45 -10.60 8.34
C GLU A 30 13.43 -9.32 7.50
N PRO A 31 12.63 -9.27 6.42
CA PRO A 31 12.51 -8.08 5.59
C PRO A 31 11.84 -6.95 6.40
N ALA A 32 12.44 -5.75 6.37
CA ALA A 32 12.03 -4.62 7.21
C ALA A 32 10.54 -4.28 7.08
N ILE A 33 9.95 -4.52 5.91
CA ILE A 33 8.54 -4.20 5.64
C ILE A 33 7.55 -4.92 6.55
N ASN A 34 7.89 -6.13 7.02
CA ASN A 34 7.02 -6.90 7.91
C ASN A 34 7.04 -6.38 9.36
N LEU A 35 8.03 -5.58 9.71
CA LEU A 35 8.33 -5.15 11.08
C LEU A 35 7.97 -3.69 11.35
N ILE A 36 7.71 -2.88 10.31
CA ILE A 36 7.37 -1.45 10.44
C ILE A 36 6.05 -1.24 11.19
N SER A 37 5.15 -2.23 11.12
CA SER A 37 3.83 -2.18 11.78
C SER A 37 3.76 -3.00 13.07
N ASP A 38 4.85 -3.67 13.48
CA ASP A 38 4.85 -4.49 14.70
C ASP A 38 4.94 -3.58 15.96
N PRO A 39 3.95 -3.62 16.86
CA PRO A 39 3.97 -2.83 18.09
C PRO A 39 5.20 -3.10 18.96
N THR A 40 5.79 -4.29 18.90
CA THR A 40 7.02 -4.67 19.62
C THR A 40 8.23 -3.90 19.09
N VAL A 41 8.32 -3.73 17.77
CA VAL A 41 9.42 -3.00 17.12
C VAL A 41 9.32 -1.51 17.41
N LEU A 42 8.11 -0.96 17.40
CA LEU A 42 7.87 0.44 17.79
C LEU A 42 8.25 0.70 19.26
N GLN A 43 7.95 -0.23 20.17
CA GLN A 43 8.37 -0.14 21.56
C GLN A 43 9.90 -0.18 21.72
N ILE A 44 10.57 -1.06 20.97
CA ILE A 44 12.04 -1.14 20.97
C ILE A 44 12.65 0.15 20.44
N LEU A 45 12.11 0.71 19.35
CA LEU A 45 12.55 1.98 18.78
C LEU A 45 12.39 3.13 19.78
N ASN A 46 11.23 3.25 20.43
CA ASN A 46 10.99 4.27 21.45
C ASN A 46 11.96 4.12 22.63
N ALA A 47 12.17 2.90 23.13
CA ALA A 47 13.13 2.65 24.20
C ALA A 47 14.57 3.01 23.79
N LEU A 48 14.94 2.75 22.53
CA LEU A 48 16.26 3.11 22.01
C LEU A 48 16.44 4.63 21.92
N VAL A 49 15.40 5.35 21.46
CA VAL A 49 15.38 6.81 21.42
C VAL A 49 15.54 7.37 22.83
N ASP A 50 14.77 6.88 23.80
CA ASP A 50 14.86 7.31 25.21
C ASP A 50 16.24 7.04 25.82
N MET A 51 16.80 5.85 25.59
CA MET A 51 18.15 5.51 26.07
C MET A 51 19.21 6.41 25.44
N SER A 52 19.12 6.66 24.12
CA SER A 52 20.05 7.56 23.43
C SER A 52 19.92 9.01 23.92
N GLY A 53 18.69 9.47 24.19
CA GLY A 53 18.41 10.76 24.81
C GLY A 53 19.02 10.87 26.20
N GLY A 54 18.88 9.85 27.04
CA GLY A 54 19.48 9.79 28.37
C GLY A 54 21.01 9.80 28.35
N ILE A 55 21.63 9.08 27.41
CA ILE A 55 23.09 9.09 27.21
C ILE A 55 23.55 10.48 26.77
N LEU A 56 22.87 11.10 25.80
CA LEU A 56 23.17 12.45 25.34
C LEU A 56 23.02 13.47 26.49
N TRP A 57 21.98 13.34 27.31
CA TRP A 57 21.75 14.17 28.48
C TRP A 57 22.87 14.03 29.52
N GLY A 58 23.24 12.80 29.88
CA GLY A 58 24.35 12.54 30.80
C GLY A 58 25.69 13.07 30.28
N CYS A 59 25.93 12.96 28.97
CA CYS A 59 27.09 13.56 28.32
C CYS A 59 27.09 15.11 28.40
N TRP A 60 25.91 15.72 28.40
CA TRP A 60 25.75 17.17 28.55
C TRP A 60 26.08 17.63 29.97
N GLU A 61 25.45 17.02 30.98
CA GLU A 61 25.67 17.36 32.39
C GLU A 61 27.13 17.22 32.80
N GLN A 62 27.81 16.18 32.31
CA GLN A 62 29.22 15.91 32.60
C GLN A 62 30.20 16.78 31.78
N LYS A 63 29.69 17.73 30.96
CA LYS A 63 30.48 18.58 30.06
C LYS A 63 31.41 17.78 29.12
N LEU A 64 31.06 16.52 28.81
CA LEU A 64 31.83 15.66 27.91
C LEU A 64 31.80 16.18 26.47
N PHE A 65 30.80 17.00 26.12
CA PHE A 65 30.74 17.69 24.83
C PHE A 65 31.74 18.84 24.67
N THR A 66 32.59 19.13 25.66
CA THR A 66 33.71 20.08 25.48
C THR A 66 34.70 19.67 24.38
N LYS A 67 34.71 18.39 23.96
CA LYS A 67 35.45 17.88 22.79
C LYS A 67 34.60 17.70 21.53
N LEU A 68 33.27 17.80 21.61
CA LEU A 68 32.39 17.77 20.44
C LEU A 68 32.20 19.20 19.94
N HIS A 69 32.73 19.52 18.77
CA HIS A 69 32.62 20.86 18.20
C HIS A 69 31.13 21.23 18.01
N PRO A 70 30.56 22.17 18.80
CA PRO A 70 29.12 22.47 18.77
C PRO A 70 28.58 22.83 17.37
N PRO A 71 29.34 23.54 16.52
CA PRO A 71 28.94 23.79 15.13
C PRO A 71 28.69 22.52 14.29
N VAL A 72 29.43 21.43 14.53
CA VAL A 72 29.29 20.19 13.74
C VAL A 72 28.02 19.42 14.13
N LEU A 73 27.70 19.41 15.42
CA LEU A 73 26.42 18.88 15.90
C LEU A 73 25.26 19.66 15.30
N ILE A 74 25.29 20.99 15.40
CA ILE A 74 24.26 21.87 14.84
C ILE A 74 24.11 21.61 13.33
N HIS A 75 25.20 21.54 12.58
CA HIS A 75 25.15 21.26 11.15
C HIS A 75 24.52 19.89 10.84
N LYS A 76 24.92 18.83 11.55
CA LYS A 76 24.35 17.48 11.34
C LYS A 76 22.87 17.42 11.71
N TYR A 77 22.47 18.08 12.80
CA TYR A 77 21.06 18.18 13.20
C TYR A 77 20.24 18.99 12.20
N SER A 78 20.74 20.14 11.74
CA SER A 78 20.07 20.94 10.71
C SER A 78 19.93 20.17 9.41
N SER A 79 20.98 19.48 8.97
CA SER A 79 20.94 18.64 7.77
C SER A 79 19.93 17.49 7.90
N ALA A 80 19.86 16.84 9.07
CA ALA A 80 18.87 15.80 9.33
C ALA A 80 17.44 16.37 9.36
N LEU A 81 17.27 17.57 9.94
CA LEU A 81 15.97 18.26 9.99
C LEU A 81 15.48 18.63 8.59
N ASP A 82 16.37 19.11 7.72
CA ASP A 82 16.04 19.46 6.35
C ASP A 82 15.69 18.22 5.52
N GLN A 83 16.38 17.10 5.75
CA GLN A 83 16.05 15.81 5.16
C GLN A 83 14.64 15.34 5.58
N ILE A 84 14.32 15.40 6.88
CA ILE A 84 12.99 15.04 7.41
C ILE A 84 11.88 15.94 6.82
N LYS A 85 12.17 17.22 6.56
CA LYS A 85 11.20 18.11 5.90
C LYS A 85 10.99 17.72 4.44
N ALA A 86 12.05 17.41 3.72
CA ALA A 86 11.97 16.96 2.33
C ALA A 86 11.17 15.64 2.22
N ASP A 87 11.45 14.69 3.11
CA ASP A 87 10.76 13.40 3.16
C ASP A 87 9.26 13.59 3.43
N ARG A 88 8.88 14.48 4.36
CA ARG A 88 7.47 14.82 4.63
C ARG A 88 6.77 15.45 3.43
N MET A 89 7.43 16.38 2.72
CA MET A 89 6.84 16.97 1.51
C MET A 89 6.64 15.92 0.41
N GLN A 90 7.55 14.95 0.30
CA GLN A 90 7.40 13.83 -0.62
C GLN A 90 6.23 12.93 -0.21
N GLU A 91 6.09 12.62 1.08
CA GLU A 91 4.99 11.83 1.63
C GLU A 91 3.62 12.50 1.38
N ASP A 92 3.51 13.80 1.67
CA ASP A 92 2.31 14.60 1.40
C ASP A 92 1.97 14.58 -0.10
N GLY A 93 2.97 14.69 -0.98
CA GLY A 93 2.80 14.59 -2.42
C GLY A 93 2.31 13.21 -2.88
N MET A 94 2.79 12.13 -2.23
CA MET A 94 2.32 10.77 -2.48
C MET A 94 0.87 10.58 -2.03
N LEU A 95 0.49 11.10 -0.86
CA LEU A 95 -0.89 11.04 -0.35
C LEU A 95 -1.88 11.74 -1.28
N VAL A 96 -1.54 12.93 -1.79
CA VAL A 96 -2.39 13.64 -2.77
C VAL A 96 -2.57 12.80 -4.05
N ARG A 97 -1.51 12.15 -4.52
CA ARG A 97 -1.58 11.31 -5.72
C ARG A 97 -2.41 10.05 -5.50
N ILE A 98 -2.32 9.43 -4.33
CA ILE A 98 -3.15 8.28 -3.94
C ILE A 98 -4.62 8.71 -3.92
N SER A 99 -4.94 9.83 -3.29
CA SER A 99 -6.31 10.35 -3.24
C SER A 99 -6.89 10.61 -4.64
N HIS A 100 -6.10 11.16 -5.56
CA HIS A 100 -6.53 11.32 -6.95
C HIS A 100 -6.82 9.98 -7.64
N LEU A 101 -5.95 8.98 -7.44
CA LEU A 101 -6.14 7.64 -8.01
C LEU A 101 -7.36 6.92 -7.42
N GLU A 102 -7.65 7.11 -6.14
CA GLU A 102 -8.86 6.58 -5.50
C GLU A 102 -10.12 7.20 -6.11
N MET A 103 -10.15 8.52 -6.31
CA MET A 103 -11.26 9.20 -6.99
C MET A 103 -11.45 8.71 -8.43
N GLU A 104 -10.36 8.51 -9.16
CA GLU A 104 -10.41 8.03 -10.55
C GLU A 104 -10.90 6.57 -10.61
N ASN A 105 -10.48 5.72 -9.69
CA ASN A 105 -10.99 4.36 -9.54
C ASN A 105 -12.49 4.34 -9.22
N GLU A 106 -12.95 5.16 -8.27
CA GLU A 106 -14.38 5.26 -7.94
C GLU A 106 -15.21 5.67 -9.16
N ARG A 107 -14.69 6.60 -9.96
CA ARG A 107 -15.33 7.02 -11.20
C ARG A 107 -15.41 5.87 -12.21
N LEU A 108 -14.31 5.15 -12.45
CA LEU A 108 -14.27 4.01 -13.37
C LEU A 108 -15.20 2.88 -12.92
N ILE A 109 -15.28 2.62 -11.60
CA ILE A 109 -16.21 1.63 -11.04
C ILE A 109 -17.66 2.03 -11.36
N LYS A 110 -18.02 3.30 -11.22
CA LYS A 110 -19.36 3.79 -11.59
C LYS A 110 -19.63 3.64 -13.08
N GLU A 111 -18.68 4.00 -13.94
CA GLU A 111 -18.82 3.84 -15.40
C GLU A 111 -19.01 2.36 -15.80
N LEU A 112 -18.27 1.44 -15.18
CA LEU A 112 -18.44 -0.01 -15.40
C LEU A 112 -19.80 -0.52 -14.92
N HIS A 113 -20.31 -0.02 -13.79
CA HIS A 113 -21.65 -0.36 -13.33
C HIS A 113 -22.72 0.10 -14.31
N THR A 114 -22.63 1.34 -14.82
CA THR A 114 -23.58 1.84 -15.82
C THR A 114 -23.51 1.05 -17.11
N GLU A 115 -22.32 0.73 -17.63
CA GLU A 115 -22.18 -0.07 -18.84
C GLU A 115 -22.75 -1.49 -18.65
N ARG A 116 -22.56 -2.06 -17.44
CA ARG A 116 -23.13 -3.37 -17.10
C ARG A 116 -24.65 -3.34 -17.09
N GLU A 117 -25.26 -2.32 -16.47
CA GLU A 117 -26.72 -2.15 -16.45
C GLU A 117 -27.29 -1.97 -17.86
N GLU A 118 -26.62 -1.19 -18.72
CA GLU A 118 -27.00 -1.02 -20.12
C GLU A 118 -26.93 -2.33 -20.91
N ARG A 119 -25.88 -3.14 -20.69
CA ARG A 119 -25.75 -4.47 -21.31
C ARG A 119 -26.80 -5.46 -20.80
N GLU A 120 -27.13 -5.43 -19.51
CA GLU A 120 -28.19 -6.27 -18.94
C GLU A 120 -29.56 -5.88 -19.53
N ALA A 121 -29.85 -4.58 -19.67
CA ALA A 121 -31.07 -4.11 -20.33
C ALA A 121 -31.14 -4.56 -21.80
N ALA A 122 -30.05 -4.42 -22.55
CA ALA A 122 -29.99 -4.89 -23.94
C ALA A 122 -30.14 -6.42 -24.07
N SER A 123 -29.67 -7.18 -23.08
CA SER A 123 -29.88 -8.64 -23.02
C SER A 123 -31.36 -8.98 -22.82
N CYS A 124 -32.06 -8.30 -21.92
CA CYS A 124 -33.50 -8.50 -21.71
C CYS A 124 -34.30 -8.19 -22.99
N ASP A 125 -33.99 -7.09 -23.68
CA ASP A 125 -34.64 -6.74 -24.94
C ASP A 125 -34.38 -7.79 -26.05
N SER A 126 -33.18 -8.35 -26.08
CA SER A 126 -32.82 -9.44 -26.99
C SER A 126 -33.60 -10.73 -26.70
N ASP A 127 -33.75 -11.09 -25.43
CA ASP A 127 -34.50 -12.29 -25.01
C ASP A 127 -35.99 -12.14 -25.39
N ASP A 128 -36.57 -10.96 -25.19
CA ASP A 128 -37.94 -10.64 -25.60
C ASP A 128 -38.13 -10.73 -27.12
N ALA A 129 -37.13 -10.29 -27.90
CA ALA A 129 -37.14 -10.41 -29.34
C ALA A 129 -37.04 -11.88 -29.79
N GLN A 130 -36.18 -12.68 -29.15
CA GLN A 130 -36.06 -14.11 -29.41
C GLN A 130 -37.35 -14.87 -29.12
N GLU A 131 -38.02 -14.56 -28.01
CA GLU A 131 -39.31 -15.18 -27.65
C GLU A 131 -40.42 -14.83 -28.67
N LYS A 132 -40.43 -13.59 -29.18
CA LYS A 132 -41.35 -13.21 -30.27
C LYS A 132 -41.07 -13.97 -31.57
N ILE A 133 -39.79 -14.12 -31.94
CA ILE A 133 -39.39 -14.89 -33.12
C ILE A 133 -39.84 -16.34 -32.99
N ARG A 134 -39.60 -16.96 -31.82
CA ARG A 134 -40.04 -18.33 -31.55
C ARG A 134 -41.55 -18.49 -31.70
N LYS A 135 -42.35 -17.56 -31.14
CA LYS A 135 -43.82 -17.58 -31.31
C LYS A 135 -44.24 -17.44 -32.76
N MET A 136 -43.55 -16.61 -33.55
CA MET A 136 -43.84 -16.50 -34.98
C MET A 136 -43.47 -17.78 -35.74
N GLN A 137 -42.37 -18.45 -35.39
CA GLN A 137 -42.00 -19.75 -35.96
C GLN A 137 -43.04 -20.82 -35.63
N ASP A 138 -43.50 -20.92 -34.38
CA ASP A 138 -44.56 -21.85 -33.98
C ASP A 138 -45.87 -21.62 -34.76
N VAL A 139 -46.16 -20.36 -35.11
CA VAL A 139 -47.33 -20.00 -35.94
C VAL A 139 -47.11 -20.42 -37.40
N ILE A 140 -45.93 -20.15 -37.96
CA ILE A 140 -45.57 -20.57 -39.33
C ILE A 140 -45.67 -22.09 -39.45
N ASP A 141 -45.06 -22.84 -38.52
CA ASP A 141 -45.08 -24.30 -38.51
C ASP A 141 -46.50 -24.87 -38.47
N LYS A 142 -47.41 -24.24 -37.69
CA LYS A 142 -48.83 -24.61 -37.68
C LYS A 142 -49.52 -24.39 -39.01
N TYR A 143 -49.25 -23.28 -39.69
CA TYR A 143 -49.84 -23.00 -41.00
C TYR A 143 -49.25 -23.89 -42.09
N GLU A 144 -47.96 -24.21 -42.04
CA GLU A 144 -47.32 -25.16 -42.96
C GLU A 144 -47.86 -26.58 -42.79
N GLY A 145 -48.07 -27.03 -41.54
CA GLY A 145 -48.72 -28.33 -41.26
C GLY A 145 -50.15 -28.40 -41.81
N LEU A 146 -50.94 -27.34 -41.60
CA LEU A 146 -52.31 -27.25 -42.15
C LEU A 146 -52.34 -27.20 -43.69
N ALA A 147 -51.30 -26.65 -44.32
CA ALA A 147 -51.19 -26.60 -45.78
C ALA A 147 -50.73 -27.93 -46.40
N MET A 148 -50.08 -28.82 -45.63
CA MET A 148 -49.74 -30.18 -46.07
C MET A 148 -50.88 -31.20 -45.88
N ASP A 149 -51.86 -30.89 -45.02
CA ASP A 149 -53.03 -31.75 -44.75
C ASP A 149 -54.23 -31.50 -45.71
N ILE A 150 -54.06 -30.64 -46.73
CA ILE A 150 -55.03 -30.38 -47.82
C ILE A 150 -54.51 -30.99 -49.13
#